data_AF-A0A932KGY3-F1
#
_entry.id   AF-A0A932KGY3-F1
#
_cell.length_a   1.000
_cell.length_b   1.000
_cell.length_c   1.000
_cell.angle_alpha   90.00
_cell.angle_beta   90.00
_cell.angle_gamma   90.00
#
_symmetry.space_group_name_H-M   'P 1'
#
loop_
_entity.id
_entity.type
_entity.pdbx_description
1 polymer ?
#
loop_
_entity_poly.entity_id
_entity_poly.type
_entity_poly.pdbx_seq_one_letter_code
_entity_poly.pdbx_strand_id
1 'polypeptide(L)' 'LLTGDVPTPLNPPTGCRFHTRCPKAMPQCKTDEPIWKEVGNGHYTACHLY' A
#
# COMPACT_ATOMS: atom_id res chain seq x y z
N LEU A 1 10.39 -6.30 14.08
CA LEU A 1 9.39 -5.51 14.84
C LEU A 1 8.80 -4.49 13.87
N LEU A 2 7.52 -4.61 13.54
CA LEU A 2 6.81 -3.61 12.72
C LEU A 2 6.44 -2.44 13.62
N THR A 3 6.96 -1.25 13.33
CA THR A 3 6.64 0.00 14.03
C THR A 3 5.54 0.75 13.28
N GLY A 4 4.46 1.12 13.98
CA GLY A 4 3.37 1.94 13.47
C GLY A 4 2.00 1.47 13.98
N ASP A 5 1.24 2.41 14.56
CA ASP A 5 -0.11 2.15 15.07
C ASP A 5 -1.04 1.64 13.97
N VAL A 6 -1.87 0.65 14.30
CA VAL A 6 -2.94 0.18 13.42
C VAL A 6 -3.96 1.31 13.31
N PRO A 7 -4.17 1.91 12.12
CA PRO A 7 -5.16 2.97 11.97
C PRO A 7 -6.54 2.41 12.31
N THR A 8 -7.34 3.20 13.02
CA THR A 8 -8.73 2.83 13.33
C THR A 8 -9.50 2.65 12.02
N PRO A 9 -10.40 1.65 11.89
CA PRO A 9 -11.13 1.38 10.65
C PRO A 9 -11.99 2.55 10.14
N LEU A 10 -12.26 3.53 11.01
CA LEU A 10 -13.10 4.69 10.75
C LEU A 10 -12.52 5.67 9.72
N ASN A 11 -11.19 5.73 9.55
CA ASN A 11 -10.54 6.63 8.59
C ASN A 11 -9.41 5.89 7.84
N PRO A 12 -9.73 5.06 6.84
CA PRO A 12 -8.70 4.45 6.01
C PRO A 12 -7.87 5.53 5.28
N PRO A 13 -6.54 5.37 5.18
CA PRO A 13 -5.73 6.24 4.35
C PRO A 13 -6.20 6.17 2.89
N THR A 14 -6.17 7.30 2.19
CA THR A 14 -6.43 7.35 0.74
C THR A 14 -5.30 6.67 -0.03
N GLY A 15 -5.60 6.14 -1.21
CA GLY A 15 -4.63 5.42 -2.03
C GLY A 15 -4.16 4.09 -1.40
N CYS A 16 -2.85 3.86 -1.36
CA CYS A 16 -2.26 2.66 -0.79
C CYS A 16 -2.34 2.66 0.75
N ARG A 17 -3.10 1.72 1.33
CA ARG A 17 -3.31 1.56 2.80
C ARG A 17 -2.02 1.41 3.63
N PHE A 18 -0.89 1.16 2.98
CA PHE A 18 0.41 1.00 3.61
C PHE A 18 1.28 2.26 3.50
N HIS A 19 0.88 3.31 2.78
CA HIS A 19 1.73 4.48 2.49
C HIS A 19 2.21 5.21 3.75
N THR A 20 1.48 5.15 4.87
CA THR A 20 1.87 5.78 6.14
C THR A 20 2.99 5.05 6.87
N ARG A 21 3.29 3.81 6.46
CA ARG A 21 4.21 2.88 7.14
C ARG A 21 5.16 2.13 6.18
N CYS A 22 5.04 2.37 4.88
CA CYS A 22 5.89 1.78 3.85
C CYS A 22 7.19 2.61 3.71
N PRO A 23 8.39 2.02 3.88
CA PRO A 23 9.66 2.73 3.74
C PRO A 23 9.99 3.10 2.27
N LYS A 24 9.20 2.59 1.31
CA LYS A 24 9.31 2.88 -0.13
C LYS A 24 8.13 3.71 -0.65
N ALA A 25 7.34 4.32 0.24
CA ALA A 25 6.19 5.13 -0.15
C ALA A 25 6.63 6.30 -1.07
N MET A 26 5.87 6.49 -2.14
CA MET A 26 6.05 7.57 -3.11
C MET A 26 4.76 8.41 -3.21
N PRO A 27 4.79 9.62 -3.82
CA PRO A 27 3.63 10.51 -3.84
C PRO A 27 2.34 9.83 -4.33
N GLN A 28 2.41 9.03 -5.40
CA GLN A 28 1.25 8.28 -5.92
C GLN A 28 0.64 7.29 -4.93
N CYS A 29 1.41 6.78 -3.96
CA CYS A 29 0.88 5.88 -2.93
C CYS A 29 -0.13 6.56 -2.00
N LYS A 30 -0.15 7.89 -1.91
CA LYS A 30 -1.07 8.64 -1.04
C LYS A 30 -2.41 8.95 -1.70
N THR A 31 -2.46 8.95 -3.02
CA THR A 31 -3.64 9.37 -3.79
C THR A 31 -4.29 8.20 -4.50
N ASP A 32 -3.48 7.27 -5.03
CA ASP A 32 -3.96 6.29 -6.00
C ASP A 32 -3.95 4.90 -5.37
N GLU A 33 -5.07 4.18 -5.48
CA GLU A 33 -5.16 2.80 -5.02
C GLU A 33 -4.40 1.90 -6.00
N PRO A 34 -3.43 1.10 -5.54
CA PRO A 34 -2.67 0.23 -6.43
C PRO A 34 -3.54 -0.88 -6.98
N ILE A 35 -3.37 -1.17 -8.26
CA ILE A 35 -4.14 -2.19 -8.97
C ILE A 35 -3.66 -3.57 -8.56
N TRP A 36 -4.59 -4.49 -8.32
CA TRP A 36 -4.31 -5.90 -8.16
C TRP A 36 -3.85 -6.50 -9.49
N LYS A 37 -2.58 -6.91 -9.57
CA LYS A 37 -2.01 -7.49 -10.78
C LYS A 37 -1.04 -8.62 -10.49
N GLU A 38 -0.87 -9.49 -11.48
CA GLU A 38 0.11 -10.57 -11.44
C GLU A 38 1.52 -10.01 -11.71
N VAL A 39 2.50 -10.43 -10.93
CA VAL A 39 3.93 -10.07 -11.07
C VAL A 39 4.81 -11.27 -11.45
N GLY A 40 4.17 -12.39 -11.82
CA GLY A 40 4.79 -13.59 -12.34
C GLY A 40 4.67 -14.80 -11.41
N ASN A 41 4.75 -16.00 -12.00
CA ASN A 41 4.66 -17.30 -11.29
C ASN A 41 3.38 -17.46 -10.45
N GLY A 42 2.26 -16.84 -10.86
CA GLY A 42 1.02 -16.85 -10.07
C GLY A 42 1.07 -15.99 -8.80
N HIS A 43 2.08 -15.13 -8.63
CA HIS A 43 2.12 -14.15 -7.56
C HIS A 43 1.41 -12.87 -7.97
N TYR A 44 0.64 -12.31 -7.03
CA TYR A 44 -0.12 -11.08 -7.24
C TYR A 44 0.21 -10.06 -6.18
N THR A 45 0.09 -8.79 -6.55
CA THR A 45 0.31 -7.67 -5.65
C THR A 45 -0.56 -6.49 -6.02
N ALA A 46 -0.86 -5.67 -5.01
CA ALA A 46 -1.40 -4.32 -5.17
C ALA A 46 -0.34 -3.34 -4.64
N CYS A 47 0.78 -3.26 -5.36
CA CYS A 47 1.87 -2.33 -5.09
C CYS A 47 2.12 -1.46 -6.33
N HIS A 48 2.52 -0.21 -6.14
CA HIS A 48 2.88 0.67 -7.26
C HIS A 48 4.29 0.41 -7.81
N LEU A 49 5.13 -0.35 -7.08
CA LEU A 49 6.52 -0.63 -7.46
C LEU A 49 6.70 -1.88 -8.32
N TYR A 50 5.72 -2.78 -8.28
CA TYR A 50 5.72 -4.07 -8.97
C TYR A 50 4.47 -4.14 -9.81
#